data_AF-A0AAU4C9A8-F1
#
_entry.id   AF-A0AAU4C9A8-F1
#
_cell.length_a   1.000
_cell.length_b   1.000
_cell.length_c   1.000
_cell.angle_alpha   90.00
_cell.angle_beta   90.00
_cell.angle_gamma   90.00
#
_symmetry.space_group_name_H-M   'P 1'
#
loop_
_entity.id
_entity.type
_entity.pdbx_description
1 polymer ?
#
loop_
_entity_poly.entity_id
_entity_poly.type
_entity_poly.pdbx_seq_one_letter_code
_entity_poly.pdbx_strand_id
1 'polypeptide(L)'
;MTEADAPPAADGGLLPPFSGVETVCSKCLSSDTYTWYRPAKASMPPDEFNGALRRVALPERLERQCTRCDFQWDEALAMDEPGMTVAALAHALDNSTPYPVELDGQVLAWMARELLRMLRITARPEHPVWQYSNGRPPPVVAPTEMCEALHPTAEDEEACEQRRTHPEPKETDR
;
A
#
# COMPACT_ATOMS: atom_id res chain seq x y z
N MET A 1 -11.49 -8.09 30.68
CA MET A 1 -11.66 -6.70 30.24
C MET A 1 -10.75 -6.51 29.05
N THR A 2 -11.28 -6.72 27.85
CA THR A 2 -10.56 -6.61 26.58
C THR A 2 -10.63 -5.16 26.12
N GLU A 3 -9.48 -4.49 26.18
CA GLU A 3 -9.25 -3.16 25.64
C GLU A 3 -9.43 -3.26 24.12
N ALA A 4 -10.50 -2.66 23.61
CA ALA A 4 -10.81 -2.66 22.20
C ALA A 4 -9.75 -1.82 21.48
N ASP A 5 -9.03 -2.47 20.57
CA ASP A 5 -8.14 -1.91 19.57
C ASP A 5 -8.90 -0.80 18.81
N ALA A 6 -8.72 0.44 19.24
CA ALA A 6 -9.26 1.58 18.53
C ALA A 6 -8.50 1.70 17.20
N PRO A 7 -9.19 1.80 16.05
CA PRO A 7 -8.51 1.98 14.78
C PRO A 7 -7.57 3.19 14.87
N PRO A 8 -6.32 3.10 14.36
CA PRO A 8 -5.43 4.25 14.36
C PRO A 8 -6.15 5.42 13.72
N ALA A 9 -6.08 6.59 14.37
CA ALA A 9 -6.75 7.80 13.92
C ALA A 9 -6.44 8.00 12.43
N ALA A 10 -7.49 8.03 11.61
CA ALA A 10 -7.37 8.17 10.15
C ALA A 10 -6.36 9.26 9.81
N ASP A 11 -5.24 8.84 9.20
CA ASP A 11 -4.10 9.69 8.91
C ASP A 11 -4.55 10.97 8.21
N GLY A 12 -4.15 12.09 8.81
CA GLY A 12 -4.55 13.43 8.41
C GLY A 12 -4.33 13.64 6.91
N GLY A 13 -5.37 14.19 6.26
CA GLY A 13 -5.43 14.60 4.86
C GLY A 13 -4.12 14.45 4.08
N LEU A 14 -4.06 13.37 3.30
CA LEU A 14 -2.97 12.97 2.39
C LEU A 14 -2.35 14.19 1.68
N LEU A 15 -1.28 14.74 2.23
CA LEU A 15 -0.36 15.54 1.43
C LEU A 15 0.25 14.59 0.37
N PRO A 16 0.43 15.04 -0.88
CA PRO A 16 1.13 14.23 -1.87
C PRO A 16 2.54 13.89 -1.35
N PRO A 17 3.07 12.70 -1.66
CA PRO A 17 4.40 12.32 -1.21
C PRO A 17 5.46 13.29 -1.75
N PHE A 18 6.59 13.39 -1.05
CA PHE A 18 7.72 14.18 -1.53
C PHE A 18 8.14 13.76 -2.94
N SER A 19 8.08 14.69 -3.88
CA SER A 19 8.30 14.40 -5.31
C SER A 19 9.78 14.31 -5.70
N GLY A 20 10.71 14.44 -4.74
CA GLY A 20 12.14 14.55 -5.01
C GLY A 20 12.61 16.00 -5.15
N VAL A 21 13.93 16.20 -5.23
CA VAL A 21 14.56 17.54 -5.28
C VAL A 21 14.17 18.31 -6.53
N GLU A 22 14.14 17.62 -7.67
CA GLU A 22 13.69 18.15 -8.95
C GLU A 22 12.20 17.85 -9.11
N THR A 23 11.37 18.89 -9.09
CA THR A 23 9.92 18.75 -9.28
C THR A 23 9.42 19.73 -10.33
N VAL A 24 8.33 19.37 -10.98
CA VAL A 24 7.72 20.17 -12.04
C VAL A 24 6.43 20.78 -11.53
N CYS A 25 6.25 22.08 -11.74
CA CYS A 25 5.01 22.77 -11.39
C CYS A 25 3.82 22.16 -12.13
N SER A 26 2.83 21.64 -11.39
CA SER A 26 1.62 21.04 -11.96
C SER A 26 0.74 22.00 -12.77
N LYS A 27 0.93 23.32 -12.61
CA LYS A 27 0.15 24.36 -13.30
C LYS A 27 0.78 24.85 -14.61
N CYS A 28 2.10 25.05 -14.64
CA CYS A 28 2.79 25.64 -15.80
C CYS A 28 3.94 24.82 -16.36
N LEU A 29 4.21 23.66 -15.77
CA LEU A 29 5.26 22.71 -16.17
C LEU A 29 6.71 23.23 -16.11
N SER A 30 6.95 24.33 -15.39
CA SER A 30 8.31 24.81 -15.09
C SER A 30 8.99 23.91 -14.04
N SER A 31 10.28 23.62 -14.21
CA SER A 31 11.11 22.82 -13.28
C SER A 31 11.62 23.61 -12.08
N ASP A 32 11.64 24.94 -12.19
CA ASP A 32 12.21 25.80 -11.15
C ASP A 32 11.20 26.05 -10.02
N THR A 33 11.57 25.63 -8.81
CA THR A 33 10.74 25.78 -7.61
C THR A 33 11.58 26.14 -6.39
N TYR A 34 11.03 26.98 -5.52
CA TYR A 34 11.54 27.17 -4.17
C TYR A 34 10.88 26.15 -3.24
N THR A 35 11.63 25.66 -2.24
CA THR A 35 11.12 24.71 -1.25
C THR A 35 11.44 25.22 0.15
N TRP A 36 10.43 25.24 1.03
CA TRP A 36 10.59 25.60 2.45
C TRP A 36 10.06 24.49 3.35
N TYR A 37 10.80 24.21 4.41
CA TYR A 37 10.31 23.36 5.50
C TYR A 37 9.24 24.10 6.31
N ARG A 38 8.13 23.43 6.58
CA ARG A 38 7.05 23.91 7.44
C ARG A 38 6.88 22.95 8.62
N PRO A 39 7.15 23.38 9.87
CA PRO A 39 6.94 22.53 11.04
C PRO A 39 5.45 22.25 11.25
N ALA A 40 5.15 21.21 12.02
CA ALA A 40 3.80 20.84 12.39
C ALA A 40 3.10 22.00 13.11
N LYS A 41 1.86 22.27 12.73
CA LYS A 41 1.01 23.28 13.39
C LYS A 41 -0.15 22.58 14.07
N ALA A 42 -0.03 22.44 15.39
CA ALA A 42 -1.03 21.80 16.24
C ALA A 42 -2.35 22.60 16.32
N SER A 43 -2.31 23.90 16.06
CA SER A 43 -3.48 24.77 16.13
C SER A 43 -3.30 25.94 15.18
N MET A 44 -4.11 25.96 14.12
CA MET A 44 -4.40 27.20 13.39
C MET A 44 -5.66 27.81 14.03
N PRO A 45 -5.75 29.15 14.17
CA PRO A 45 -7.05 29.77 14.39
C PRO A 45 -8.00 29.26 13.30
N PRO A 46 -9.27 28.98 13.64
CA PRO A 46 -10.17 28.32 12.70
C PRO A 46 -10.31 29.20 11.46
N ASP A 47 -9.87 28.65 10.32
CA ASP A 47 -10.01 29.31 9.03
C ASP A 47 -11.41 29.01 8.51
N GLU A 48 -12.12 30.06 8.11
CA GLU A 48 -13.51 29.96 7.69
C GLU A 48 -13.54 29.67 6.19
N PHE A 49 -13.51 28.38 5.83
CA PHE A 49 -13.60 27.95 4.44
C PHE A 49 -15.04 27.56 4.11
N ASN A 50 -15.69 28.31 3.22
CA ASN A 50 -17.10 28.11 2.83
C ASN A 50 -18.09 28.09 4.02
N GLY A 51 -17.85 28.91 5.05
CA GLY A 51 -18.71 28.99 6.24
C GLY A 51 -18.59 27.80 7.20
N ALA A 52 -17.62 26.90 6.99
CA ALA A 52 -17.29 25.83 7.91
C ALA A 52 -15.90 26.08 8.53
N LEU A 53 -15.84 26.09 9.86
CA LEU A 53 -14.58 26.14 10.58
C LEU A 53 -13.85 24.79 10.41
N ARG A 54 -12.86 24.74 9.53
CA ARG A 54 -12.01 23.55 9.43
C ARG A 54 -10.84 23.69 10.40
N ARG A 55 -10.84 22.82 11.43
CA ARG A 55 -9.70 22.59 12.30
C ARG A 55 -8.99 21.35 11.81
N VAL A 56 -7.92 21.50 11.05
CA VAL A 56 -7.04 20.36 10.78
C VAL A 56 -5.65 20.76 11.21
N ALA A 57 -5.10 20.04 12.19
CA ALA A 57 -3.70 20.15 12.52
C ALA A 57 -2.92 19.83 11.24
N LEU A 58 -2.00 20.72 10.85
CA LEU A 58 -1.17 20.47 9.69
C LEU A 58 0.08 19.71 10.15
N PRO A 59 0.38 18.54 9.57
CA PRO A 59 1.60 17.82 9.88
C PRO A 59 2.83 18.61 9.40
N GLU A 60 4.01 18.14 9.78
CA GLU A 60 5.25 18.61 9.17
C GLU A 60 5.26 18.34 7.67
N ARG A 61 5.73 19.31 6.88
CA ARG A 61 5.64 19.25 5.41
C ARG A 61 6.67 20.14 4.72
N LEU A 62 6.76 19.98 3.40
CA LEU A 62 7.49 20.88 2.51
C LEU A 62 6.47 21.72 1.73
N GLU A 63 6.61 23.04 1.81
CA GLU A 63 5.86 23.96 0.95
C GLU A 63 6.72 24.32 -0.25
N ARG A 64 6.13 24.25 -1.44
CA ARG A 64 6.80 24.58 -2.70
C ARG A 64 6.14 25.76 -3.36
N GLN A 65 6.92 26.56 -4.06
CA GLN A 65 6.43 27.66 -4.91
C GLN A 65 7.13 27.62 -6.27
N CYS A 66 6.35 27.64 -7.34
CA CYS A 66 6.88 27.78 -8.69
C CYS A 66 7.48 29.18 -8.89
N THR A 67 8.71 29.27 -9.40
CA THR A 67 9.38 30.56 -9.66
C THR A 67 8.74 31.35 -10.81
N ARG A 68 7.95 30.70 -11.67
CA ARG A 68 7.35 31.29 -12.87
C ARG A 68 5.93 31.79 -12.68
N CYS A 69 5.07 30.99 -12.04
CA CYS A 69 3.64 31.30 -11.91
C CYS A 69 3.18 31.46 -10.46
N ASP A 70 4.11 31.43 -9.50
CA ASP A 70 3.88 31.54 -8.06
C ASP A 70 2.89 30.54 -7.47
N PHE A 71 2.55 29.49 -8.21
CA PHE A 71 1.69 28.43 -7.72
C PHE A 71 2.38 27.72 -6.54
N GLN A 72 1.65 27.60 -5.43
CA GLN A 72 2.11 26.97 -4.21
C GLN A 72 1.40 25.63 -3.98
N TRP A 73 2.14 24.65 -3.50
CA TRP A 73 1.59 23.37 -3.06
C TRP A 73 2.41 22.81 -1.91
N ASP A 74 1.76 21.98 -1.10
CA ASP A 74 2.37 21.28 0.01
C ASP A 74 2.66 19.83 -0.39
N GLU A 75 3.80 19.31 0.04
CA GLU A 75 4.19 17.90 -0.05
C GLU A 75 4.47 17.36 1.35
N ALA A 76 4.15 16.09 1.58
CA ALA A 76 4.59 15.39 2.78
C ALA A 76 6.13 15.45 2.86
N LEU A 77 6.67 15.44 4.08
CA LEU A 77 8.09 15.16 4.23
C LEU A 77 8.41 13.81 3.57
N ALA A 78 9.63 13.67 3.05
CA ALA A 78 10.17 12.34 2.87
C ALA A 78 10.25 11.72 4.26
N MET A 79 9.21 10.99 4.65
CA MET A 79 9.32 10.06 5.75
C MET A 79 10.49 9.17 5.35
N ASP A 80 11.49 9.08 6.21
CA ASP A 80 12.52 8.04 6.14
C ASP A 80 11.82 6.69 6.40
N GLU A 81 10.86 6.33 5.55
CA GLU A 81 10.49 4.94 5.41
C GLU A 81 11.81 4.24 5.08
N PRO A 82 12.22 3.28 5.91
CA PRO A 82 13.47 2.59 5.69
C PRO A 82 13.42 2.08 4.25
N GLY A 83 14.30 2.60 3.41
CA GLY A 83 14.38 2.20 2.02
C GLY A 83 14.43 0.67 1.95
N MET A 84 13.95 0.10 0.85
CA MET A 84 13.90 -1.35 0.67
C MET A 84 15.25 -1.98 1.07
N THR A 85 15.24 -2.89 2.04
CA THR A 85 16.48 -3.56 2.46
C THR A 85 16.97 -4.49 1.35
N VAL A 86 18.27 -4.81 1.33
CA VAL A 86 18.84 -5.78 0.37
C VAL A 86 18.11 -7.12 0.47
N ALA A 87 17.81 -7.58 1.68
CA ALA A 87 17.10 -8.85 1.91
C ALA A 87 15.67 -8.81 1.38
N ALA A 88 14.93 -7.73 1.65
CA ALA A 88 13.57 -7.57 1.15
C ALA A 88 13.54 -7.49 -0.39
N LEU A 89 14.45 -6.73 -1.00
CA LEU A 89 14.54 -6.66 -2.46
C LEU A 89 14.97 -7.99 -3.09
N ALA A 90 15.91 -8.70 -2.48
CA ALA A 90 16.29 -10.04 -2.93
C ALA A 90 15.10 -11.01 -2.89
N HIS A 91 14.28 -10.95 -1.84
CA HIS A 91 13.03 -11.72 -1.75
C HIS A 91 12.03 -11.35 -2.84
N ALA A 92 11.84 -10.06 -3.13
CA ALA A 92 10.97 -9.64 -4.23
C ALA A 92 11.50 -10.12 -5.59
N LEU A 93 12.81 -10.06 -5.82
CA LEU A 93 13.42 -10.55 -7.05
C LEU A 93 13.14 -12.06 -7.23
N ASP A 94 13.31 -12.84 -6.17
CA ASP A 94 13.02 -14.28 -6.14
C ASP A 94 11.56 -14.59 -6.46
N ASN A 95 10.62 -13.85 -5.86
CA ASN A 95 9.18 -14.01 -6.14
C ASN A 95 8.76 -13.47 -7.51
N SER A 96 9.58 -12.65 -8.15
CA SER A 96 9.23 -12.00 -9.43
C SER A 96 9.58 -12.85 -10.65
N THR A 97 10.37 -13.91 -10.50
CA THR A 97 10.75 -14.77 -11.63
C THR A 97 9.64 -15.78 -11.94
N PRO A 98 8.96 -15.68 -13.09
CA PRO A 98 7.82 -16.56 -13.42
C PRO A 98 8.25 -17.96 -13.89
N TYR A 99 9.56 -18.19 -14.03
CA TYR A 99 10.14 -19.45 -14.51
C TYR A 99 10.83 -20.16 -13.34
N PRO A 100 10.99 -21.50 -13.41
CA PRO A 100 11.69 -22.30 -12.39
C PRO A 100 13.22 -22.09 -12.46
N VAL A 101 13.66 -20.85 -12.59
CA VAL A 101 15.06 -20.48 -12.48
C VAL A 101 15.29 -20.17 -11.02
N GLU A 102 15.77 -21.17 -10.27
CA GLU A 102 16.27 -20.95 -8.93
C GLU A 102 17.55 -20.12 -9.03
N LEU A 103 17.44 -18.84 -8.67
CA LEU A 103 18.61 -17.96 -8.56
C LEU A 103 19.29 -18.22 -7.21
N ASP A 104 20.60 -18.42 -7.24
CA ASP A 104 21.38 -18.53 -6.02
C ASP A 104 21.21 -17.26 -5.15
N GLY A 105 21.07 -17.45 -3.84
CA GLY A 105 20.82 -16.35 -2.91
C GLY A 105 21.90 -15.26 -2.94
N GLN A 106 23.16 -15.60 -3.24
CA GLN A 106 24.22 -14.60 -3.38
C GLN A 106 24.04 -13.75 -4.63
N VAL A 107 23.56 -14.34 -5.73
CA VAL A 107 23.24 -13.62 -6.97
C VAL A 107 22.09 -12.65 -6.73
N LEU A 108 21.01 -13.09 -6.08
CA LEU A 108 19.88 -12.24 -5.70
C LEU A 108 20.32 -11.07 -4.82
N ALA A 109 21.13 -11.32 -3.79
CA ALA A 109 21.64 -10.28 -2.90
C ALA A 109 22.60 -9.30 -3.60
N TRP A 110 23.36 -9.76 -4.59
CA TRP A 110 24.19 -8.89 -5.42
C TRP A 110 23.35 -8.00 -6.33
N MET A 111 22.35 -8.57 -7.04
CA MET A 111 21.42 -7.82 -7.88
C MET A 111 20.66 -6.77 -7.07
N ALA A 112 20.17 -7.13 -5.88
CA ALA A 112 19.48 -6.21 -4.98
C ALA A 112 20.37 -5.01 -4.58
N ARG A 113 21.64 -5.25 -4.23
CA ARG A 113 22.59 -4.16 -3.91
C ARG A 113 22.82 -3.23 -5.10
N GLU A 114 23.00 -3.80 -6.29
CA GLU A 114 23.27 -2.99 -7.48
C GLU A 114 22.05 -2.17 -7.89
N LEU A 115 20.85 -2.73 -7.78
CA LEU A 115 19.60 -2.00 -8.00
C LEU A 115 19.42 -0.86 -7.00
N LEU A 116 19.68 -1.08 -5.71
CA LEU A 116 19.61 -0.03 -4.69
C LEU A 116 20.68 1.05 -4.85
N ARG A 117 21.78 0.75 -5.55
CA ARG A 117 22.81 1.74 -5.92
C ARG A 117 22.33 2.67 -7.04
N MET A 118 21.45 2.18 -7.90
CA MET A 118 20.96 2.91 -9.08
C MET A 118 19.58 3.55 -8.88
N LEU A 119 18.74 2.97 -8.01
CA LEU A 119 17.32 3.30 -7.88
C LEU A 119 16.92 3.48 -6.42
N ARG A 120 15.98 4.39 -6.16
CA ARG A 120 15.24 4.45 -4.90
C ARG A 120 14.03 3.52 -5.00
N ILE A 121 14.06 2.42 -4.26
CA ILE A 121 13.00 1.41 -4.27
C ILE A 121 12.28 1.45 -2.92
N THR A 122 10.95 1.58 -2.94
CA THR A 122 10.08 1.50 -1.77
C THR A 122 9.15 0.29 -1.90
N ALA A 123 8.84 -0.34 -0.77
CA ALA A 123 7.86 -1.42 -0.74
C ALA A 123 6.46 -0.84 -0.86
N ARG A 124 5.56 -1.57 -1.51
CA ARG A 124 4.12 -1.30 -1.46
C ARG A 124 3.54 -2.09 -0.29
N PRO A 125 3.29 -1.50 0.89
CA PRO A 125 2.92 -2.25 2.08
C PRO A 125 1.66 -3.12 1.88
N GLU A 126 0.77 -2.72 0.97
CA GLU A 126 -0.44 -3.45 0.61
C GLU A 126 -0.20 -4.68 -0.29
N HIS A 127 0.96 -4.79 -0.95
CA HIS A 127 1.19 -5.85 -1.94
C HIS A 127 1.40 -7.21 -1.26
N PRO A 128 0.74 -8.31 -1.73
CA PRO A 128 0.76 -9.62 -1.07
C PRO A 128 2.16 -10.19 -0.77
N VAL A 129 3.15 -9.91 -1.62
CA VAL A 129 4.55 -10.35 -1.41
C VAL A 129 5.18 -9.83 -0.10
N TRP A 130 4.66 -8.73 0.45
CA TRP A 130 5.16 -8.10 1.68
C TRP A 130 4.28 -8.37 2.89
N GLN A 131 3.14 -9.02 2.68
CA GLN A 131 2.32 -9.53 3.76
C GLN A 131 3.04 -10.77 4.31
N TYR A 132 4.10 -10.55 5.08
CA TYR A 132 4.71 -11.57 5.91
C TYR A 132 3.59 -12.11 6.78
N SER A 133 2.98 -13.23 6.40
CA SER A 133 2.21 -13.98 7.36
C SER A 133 3.16 -14.25 8.52
N ASN A 134 2.76 -13.95 9.75
CA ASN A 134 3.60 -14.00 10.97
C ASN A 134 4.10 -15.43 11.28
N GLY A 135 4.80 -16.09 10.35
CA GLY A 135 5.07 -17.51 10.36
C GLY A 135 3.82 -18.38 10.34
N ARG A 136 2.60 -17.84 10.14
CA ARG A 136 1.41 -18.68 9.97
C ARG A 136 1.44 -19.15 8.52
N PRO A 137 1.75 -20.44 8.23
CA PRO A 137 1.51 -20.96 6.90
C PRO A 137 0.05 -20.64 6.55
N PRO A 138 -0.26 -20.31 5.29
CA PRO A 138 -1.65 -20.25 4.87
C PRO A 138 -2.31 -21.53 5.39
N PRO A 139 -3.51 -21.45 6.00
CA PRO A 139 -4.15 -22.64 6.55
C PRO A 139 -4.08 -23.70 5.46
N VAL A 140 -3.54 -24.87 5.80
CA VAL A 140 -3.55 -26.01 4.88
C VAL A 140 -4.99 -26.12 4.46
N VAL A 141 -5.28 -25.75 3.21
CA VAL A 141 -6.58 -25.97 2.64
C VAL A 141 -6.68 -27.48 2.67
N ALA A 142 -7.45 -27.99 3.64
CA ALA A 142 -7.71 -29.41 3.72
C ALA A 142 -8.11 -29.80 2.30
N PRO A 143 -7.51 -30.85 1.72
CA PRO A 143 -7.88 -31.30 0.38
C PRO A 143 -9.39 -31.29 0.34
N THR A 144 -9.98 -30.44 -0.50
CA THR A 144 -11.42 -30.47 -0.69
C THR A 144 -11.70 -31.90 -1.04
N GLU A 145 -12.42 -32.63 -0.16
CA GLU A 145 -12.81 -34.00 -0.46
C GLU A 145 -13.40 -33.93 -1.86
N MET A 146 -12.73 -34.59 -2.81
CA MET A 146 -13.13 -34.49 -4.21
C MET A 146 -14.62 -34.82 -4.25
N CYS A 147 -15.41 -34.04 -4.99
CA CYS A 147 -16.85 -34.25 -5.10
C CYS A 147 -17.21 -35.73 -5.36
N GLU A 148 -16.34 -36.45 -6.07
CA GLU A 148 -16.42 -37.89 -6.34
C GLU A 148 -16.52 -38.77 -5.06
N ALA A 149 -15.94 -38.37 -3.93
CA ALA A 149 -16.04 -39.09 -2.66
C ALA A 149 -17.34 -38.80 -1.89
N LEU A 150 -17.99 -37.66 -2.16
CA LEU A 150 -19.21 -37.21 -1.52
C LEU A 150 -20.47 -37.54 -2.34
N HIS A 151 -20.31 -37.94 -3.60
CA HIS A 151 -21.38 -38.27 -4.53
C HIS A 151 -21.23 -39.74 -5.00
N PRO A 152 -21.74 -40.71 -4.21
CA PRO A 152 -21.64 -42.13 -4.57
C PRO A 152 -22.45 -42.49 -5.82
N THR A 153 -23.35 -41.59 -6.25
CA THR A 153 -24.18 -41.75 -7.46
C THR A 153 -24.11 -40.51 -8.35
N ALA A 154 -24.36 -40.69 -9.65
CA ALA A 154 -24.39 -39.59 -10.62
C ALA A 154 -25.50 -38.57 -10.33
N GLU A 155 -26.61 -38.99 -9.70
CA GLU A 155 -27.70 -38.11 -9.28
C GLU A 155 -27.26 -37.16 -8.16
N ASP A 156 -26.42 -37.63 -7.24
CA ASP A 156 -25.87 -36.80 -6.15
C ASP A 156 -24.90 -35.74 -6.69
N GLU A 157 -24.14 -36.08 -7.73
CA GLU A 157 -23.23 -35.18 -8.42
C GLU A 157 -24.01 -34.06 -9.14
N GLU A 158 -25.05 -34.42 -9.91
CA GLU A 158 -25.91 -33.46 -10.60
C GLU A 158 -26.63 -32.52 -9.61
N ALA A 159 -27.13 -33.04 -8.50
CA ALA A 159 -27.75 -32.23 -7.44
C ALA A 159 -26.75 -31.29 -6.74
N CYS A 160 -25.46 -31.65 -6.70
CA CYS A 160 -24.41 -30.78 -6.18
C CYS A 160 -24.09 -29.65 -7.17
N GLU A 161 -23.96 -29.97 -8.46
CA GLU A 161 -23.77 -28.96 -9.52
C GLU A 161 -24.94 -27.97 -9.60
N GLN A 162 -26.18 -28.44 -9.45
CA GLN A 162 -27.36 -27.59 -9.42
C GLN A 162 -27.35 -26.61 -8.23
N ARG A 163 -26.97 -27.06 -7.03
CA ARG A 163 -26.84 -26.17 -5.85
C ARG A 163 -25.71 -25.16 -5.99
N ARG A 164 -24.64 -25.52 -6.70
CA ARG A 164 -23.51 -24.63 -6.98
C ARG A 164 -23.85 -23.56 -8.02
N THR A 165 -24.65 -23.91 -9.03
CA THR A 165 -25.09 -22.99 -10.09
C THR A 165 -26.28 -22.13 -9.68
N HIS A 166 -27.12 -22.62 -8.77
CA HIS A 166 -28.30 -21.93 -8.24
C HIS A 166 -28.24 -21.85 -6.70
N PRO A 167 -27.39 -20.98 -6.13
CA PRO A 167 -27.37 -20.80 -4.68
C PRO A 167 -28.72 -20.27 -4.21
N GLU A 168 -29.35 -20.98 -3.27
CA GLU A 168 -30.62 -20.53 -2.69
C GLU A 168 -30.46 -19.13 -2.09
N PRO A 169 -31.45 -18.24 -2.29
CA PRO A 169 -31.41 -16.91 -1.71
C PRO A 169 -31.36 -17.06 -0.20
N LYS A 170 -30.27 -16.57 0.41
CA LYS A 170 -30.12 -16.57 1.87
C LYS A 170 -31.33 -15.86 2.47
N GLU A 171 -32.15 -16.59 3.24
CA GLU A 171 -33.19 -15.97 4.06
C GLU A 171 -32.52 -14.95 4.97
N THR A 172 -32.78 -13.68 4.71
CA THR A 172 -32.35 -12.59 5.56
C THR A 172 -33.18 -12.63 6.83
N ASP A 173 -32.60 -13.16 7.92
CA ASP A 173 -33.15 -13.08 9.27
C ASP A 173 -33.50 -11.62 9.60
N ARG A 174 -34.71 -11.43 10.12
CA ARG A 174 -35.34 -10.13 10.39
C ARG A 174 -35.38 -9.82 11.88
#